data_AF-A0ABD4KVN9-F1
#
_entry.id   AF-A0ABD4KVN9-F1
#
_cell.length_a   1.000
_cell.length_b   1.000
_cell.length_c   1.000
_cell.angle_alpha   90.00
_cell.angle_beta   90.00
_cell.angle_gamma   90.00
#
_symmetry.space_group_name_H-M   'P 1'
#
loop_
_entity.id
_entity.type
_entity.pdbx_description
1 polymer ?
#
loop_
_entity_poly.entity_id
_entity_poly.type
_entity_poly.pdbx_seq_one_letter_code
_entity_poly.pdbx_strand_id
1 'polypeptide(L)'
;GAYKNSTEFNDVQQIIEIDGEPWFYSDSALVDVVESFEAKTNWTYSGENELLILDVTPSDDDEDITVSNAIVCNLEQMKADKAFTSVRSLIENLIRYAASSECADAWEFSDKQGINVAKDSLKEGFLGLLPKSVSTLYRKSEGFAVRKI
;
A
#
# COMPACT_ATOMS: atom_id res chain seq x y z
N GLY A 1 7.52 1.08 -11.34
CA GLY A 1 7.56 2.20 -10.37
C GLY A 1 8.20 3.40 -11.01
N ALA A 2 7.95 4.61 -10.50
CA ALA A 2 8.62 5.82 -11.00
C ALA A 2 9.62 6.30 -9.93
N TYR A 3 10.88 6.56 -10.30
CA TYR A 3 11.97 6.83 -9.34
C TYR A 3 12.90 7.96 -9.78
N LYS A 4 13.61 8.54 -8.80
CA LYS A 4 14.53 9.66 -8.97
C LYS A 4 15.94 9.15 -9.32
N ASN A 5 16.12 8.82 -10.60
CA ASN A 5 17.41 8.52 -11.27
C ASN A 5 18.24 7.35 -10.67
N SER A 6 18.37 6.26 -11.42
CA SER A 6 19.33 5.18 -11.16
C SER A 6 20.01 4.85 -12.48
N THR A 7 21.34 4.79 -12.46
CA THR A 7 22.16 4.33 -13.58
C THR A 7 22.31 2.80 -13.61
N GLU A 8 21.64 2.07 -12.70
CA GLU A 8 21.80 0.62 -12.55
C GLU A 8 21.02 -0.18 -13.59
N PHE A 9 19.94 0.39 -14.14
CA PHE A 9 19.09 -0.29 -15.11
C PHE A 9 19.40 0.19 -16.53
N ASN A 10 19.35 -0.72 -17.51
CA ASN A 10 19.69 -0.42 -18.91
C ASN A 10 18.47 0.04 -19.74
N ASP A 11 17.26 -0.16 -19.21
CA ASP A 11 15.97 0.09 -19.84
C ASP A 11 15.27 1.35 -19.27
N VAL A 12 16.03 2.23 -18.64
CA VAL A 12 15.50 3.46 -18.00
C VAL A 12 14.98 4.43 -19.05
N GLN A 13 13.73 4.86 -18.88
CA GLN A 13 13.07 5.84 -19.72
C GLN A 13 12.47 6.95 -18.88
N GLN A 14 12.73 8.21 -19.25
CA GLN A 14 12.00 9.33 -18.67
C GLN A 14 10.56 9.29 -19.16
N ILE A 15 9.61 9.24 -18.24
CA ILE A 15 8.18 9.11 -18.55
C ILE A 15 7.40 10.42 -18.37
N ILE A 16 7.82 11.27 -17.43
CA ILE A 16 7.17 12.55 -17.14
C ILE A 16 8.13 13.50 -16.42
N GLU A 17 7.78 14.77 -16.38
CA GLU A 17 8.39 15.79 -15.53
C GLU A 17 7.31 16.35 -14.59
N ILE A 18 7.59 16.39 -13.30
CA ILE A 18 6.69 16.93 -12.27
C ILE A 18 7.48 17.98 -11.49
N ASP A 19 6.99 19.22 -11.49
CA ASP A 19 7.63 20.36 -10.82
C ASP A 19 9.11 20.58 -11.21
N GLY A 20 9.45 20.34 -12.48
CA GLY A 20 10.82 20.47 -12.99
C GLY A 20 11.74 19.28 -12.68
N GLU A 21 11.25 18.27 -11.98
CA GLU A 21 12.00 17.04 -11.69
C GLU A 21 11.62 15.94 -12.69
N PRO A 22 12.59 15.33 -13.39
CA PRO A 22 12.31 14.22 -14.29
C PRO A 22 12.03 12.93 -13.50
N TRP A 23 10.98 12.21 -13.91
CA TRP A 23 10.61 10.92 -13.36
C TRP A 23 10.86 9.82 -14.39
N PHE A 24 11.45 8.72 -13.95
CA PHE A 24 11.89 7.63 -14.80
C PHE A 24 11.17 6.32 -14.47
N TYR A 25 11.06 5.45 -15.47
CA TYR A 25 10.54 4.09 -15.36
C TYR A 25 11.56 3.10 -15.95
N SER A 26 11.59 1.89 -15.40
CA SER A 26 12.33 0.74 -15.91
C SER A 26 11.54 -0.52 -15.54
N ASP A 27 11.41 -1.45 -16.50
CA ASP A 27 10.77 -2.75 -16.28
C ASP A 27 11.66 -3.60 -15.38
N SER A 28 12.98 -3.59 -15.59
CA SER A 28 13.93 -4.28 -14.71
C SER A 28 13.85 -3.79 -13.26
N ALA A 29 13.76 -2.48 -13.05
CA ALA A 29 13.60 -1.91 -11.70
C ALA A 29 12.28 -2.34 -11.04
N LEU A 30 11.20 -2.49 -11.82
CA LEU A 30 9.94 -3.00 -11.29
C LEU A 30 10.07 -4.48 -10.88
N VAL A 31 10.67 -5.31 -11.73
CA VAL A 31 10.89 -6.74 -11.45
C VAL A 31 11.74 -6.90 -10.20
N ASP A 32 12.86 -6.17 -10.09
CA ASP A 32 13.74 -6.22 -8.92
C ASP A 32 13.02 -5.88 -7.62
N VAL A 33 12.15 -4.86 -7.62
CA VAL A 33 11.32 -4.51 -6.45
C VAL A 33 10.34 -5.62 -6.11
N VAL A 34 9.68 -6.21 -7.12
CA VAL A 34 8.75 -7.33 -6.91
C VAL A 34 9.48 -8.53 -6.33
N GLU A 35 10.56 -8.99 -6.96
CA GLU A 35 11.33 -10.15 -6.51
C GLU A 35 11.91 -9.93 -5.11
N SER A 36 12.43 -8.73 -4.82
CA SER A 36 12.95 -8.39 -3.49
C SER A 36 11.85 -8.40 -2.43
N PHE A 37 10.65 -7.94 -2.78
CA PHE A 37 9.53 -7.93 -1.85
C PHE A 37 8.96 -9.34 -1.62
N GLU A 38 8.84 -10.16 -2.66
CA GLU A 38 8.45 -11.58 -2.55
C GLU A 38 9.50 -12.40 -1.77
N ALA A 39 10.79 -12.08 -1.87
CA ALA A 39 11.84 -12.77 -1.12
C ALA A 39 11.80 -12.46 0.39
N LYS A 40 11.35 -11.26 0.76
CA LYS A 40 11.27 -10.79 2.15
C LYS A 40 9.89 -11.02 2.79
N THR A 41 8.87 -11.39 2.00
CA THR A 41 7.48 -11.47 2.46
C THR A 41 6.75 -12.71 1.97
N ASN A 42 5.58 -13.00 2.54
CA ASN A 42 4.65 -14.01 2.03
C ASN A 42 3.70 -13.47 0.94
N TRP A 43 3.92 -12.25 0.44
CA TRP A 43 3.14 -11.71 -0.69
C TRP A 43 3.73 -12.22 -2.00
N THR A 44 2.85 -12.43 -2.97
CA THR A 44 3.21 -12.84 -4.34
C THR A 44 2.42 -11.97 -5.29
N TYR A 45 3.10 -11.40 -6.29
CA TYR A 45 2.48 -10.56 -7.28
C TYR A 45 1.42 -11.34 -8.06
N SER A 46 0.19 -10.83 -8.05
CA SER A 46 -0.93 -11.52 -8.68
C SER A 46 -0.94 -11.45 -10.21
N GLY A 47 -0.14 -10.55 -10.80
CA GLY A 47 -0.22 -10.17 -12.22
C GLY A 47 -1.26 -9.09 -12.51
N GLU A 48 -2.03 -8.66 -11.52
CA GLU A 48 -3.07 -7.64 -11.62
C GLU A 48 -2.67 -6.34 -10.91
N ASN A 49 -3.48 -5.29 -11.07
CA ASN A 49 -3.29 -4.04 -10.35
C ASN A 49 -3.59 -4.22 -8.85
N GLU A 50 -2.55 -4.14 -8.02
CA GLU A 50 -2.66 -4.25 -6.57
C GLU A 50 -2.24 -2.97 -5.86
N LEU A 51 -2.99 -2.58 -4.84
CA LEU A 51 -2.58 -1.56 -3.87
C LEU A 51 -2.11 -2.26 -2.60
N LEU A 52 -0.84 -2.07 -2.26
CA LEU A 52 -0.25 -2.54 -1.00
C LEU A 52 -0.18 -1.37 -0.02
N ILE A 53 -0.76 -1.55 1.17
CA ILE A 53 -0.63 -0.59 2.28
C ILE A 53 0.20 -1.29 3.36
N LEU A 54 1.39 -0.78 3.58
CA LEU A 54 2.41 -1.42 4.41
C LEU A 54 2.48 -0.77 5.78
N ASP A 55 2.55 -1.61 6.81
CA ASP A 55 2.92 -1.22 8.17
C ASP A 55 4.45 -1.34 8.29
N VAL A 56 5.11 -0.19 8.15
CA VAL A 56 6.56 -0.06 8.10
C VAL A 56 7.06 0.47 9.43
N THR A 57 7.95 -0.28 10.07
CA THR A 57 8.73 0.23 11.20
C THR A 57 10.10 0.69 10.68
N PRO A 58 10.53 1.94 10.96
CA PRO A 58 11.89 2.36 10.68
C PRO A 58 12.86 1.42 11.42
N SER A 59 13.87 0.90 10.74
CA SER A 59 14.97 0.24 11.42
C SER A 59 16.08 1.26 11.75
N ASP A 60 16.99 0.89 12.65
CA ASP A 60 18.17 1.71 12.97
C ASP A 60 19.19 1.76 11.81
N ASP A 61 18.98 0.95 10.76
CA ASP A 61 19.75 0.93 9.52
C ASP A 61 18.91 1.56 8.40
N ASP A 62 19.38 2.68 7.82
CA ASP A 62 18.63 3.48 6.83
C ASP A 62 18.26 2.68 5.56
N GLU A 63 18.92 1.54 5.32
CA GLU A 63 18.68 0.66 4.17
C GLU A 63 17.65 -0.46 4.42
N ASP A 64 17.27 -0.71 5.68
CA ASP A 64 16.35 -1.79 6.03
C ASP A 64 15.01 -1.25 6.55
N ILE A 65 13.96 -1.50 5.77
CA ILE A 65 12.57 -1.33 6.18
C ILE A 65 12.06 -2.68 6.68
N THR A 66 11.67 -2.74 7.96
CA THR A 66 10.96 -3.90 8.49
C THR A 66 9.48 -3.74 8.22
N VAL A 67 8.93 -4.59 7.36
CA VAL A 67 7.49 -4.64 7.08
C VAL A 67 6.86 -5.68 7.98
N SER A 68 6.01 -5.23 8.92
CA SER A 68 5.37 -6.13 9.89
C SER A 68 4.06 -6.71 9.38
N ASN A 69 3.31 -5.92 8.59
CA ASN A 69 2.00 -6.27 8.06
C ASN A 69 1.74 -5.55 6.73
N ALA A 70 0.86 -6.11 5.90
CA ALA A 70 0.26 -5.37 4.79
C ALA A 70 -1.23 -5.64 4.63
N ILE A 71 -1.95 -4.61 4.20
CA ILE A 71 -3.22 -4.77 3.52
C ILE A 71 -2.94 -4.89 2.03
N VAL A 72 -3.37 -6.02 1.44
CA VAL A 72 -3.24 -6.29 0.01
C VAL A 72 -4.60 -6.10 -0.66
N CYS A 73 -4.69 -5.15 -1.57
CA CYS A 73 -5.92 -4.77 -2.26
C CYS A 73 -5.82 -5.11 -3.74
N ASN A 74 -6.48 -6.18 -4.21
CA ASN A 74 -6.62 -6.40 -5.65
C ASN A 74 -7.67 -5.42 -6.21
N LEU A 75 -7.21 -4.42 -6.97
CA LEU A 75 -8.07 -3.33 -7.43
C LEU A 75 -9.08 -3.77 -8.48
N GLU A 76 -8.76 -4.79 -9.28
CA GLU A 76 -9.69 -5.34 -10.27
C GLU A 76 -10.87 -6.05 -9.59
N GLN A 77 -10.59 -6.87 -8.57
CA GLN A 77 -11.62 -7.53 -7.77
C GLN A 77 -12.46 -6.50 -7.00
N MET A 78 -11.83 -5.53 -6.36
CA MET A 78 -12.54 -4.46 -5.64
C MET A 78 -13.44 -3.63 -6.56
N LYS A 79 -13.01 -3.38 -7.79
CA LYS A 79 -13.82 -2.72 -8.81
C LYS A 79 -15.01 -3.58 -9.23
N ALA A 80 -14.81 -4.89 -9.43
CA ALA A 80 -15.90 -5.82 -9.72
C ALA A 80 -16.94 -5.85 -8.59
N ASP A 81 -16.48 -5.75 -7.35
CA ASP A 81 -17.33 -5.67 -6.16
C ASP A 81 -17.96 -4.30 -5.91
N LYS A 82 -17.67 -3.32 -6.79
CA LYS A 82 -18.14 -1.92 -6.68
C LYS A 82 -17.70 -1.25 -5.36
N ALA A 83 -16.51 -1.60 -4.87
CA ALA A 83 -15.91 -1.02 -3.68
C ALA A 83 -15.60 0.47 -3.80
N PHE A 84 -15.39 0.94 -5.03
CA PHE A 84 -15.16 2.35 -5.37
C PHE A 84 -15.70 2.65 -6.77
N THR A 85 -15.90 3.92 -7.08
CA THR A 85 -16.35 4.35 -8.42
C THR A 85 -15.18 4.45 -9.40
N SER A 86 -13.99 4.80 -8.92
CA SER A 86 -12.73 4.78 -9.67
C SER A 86 -11.52 4.61 -8.75
N VAL A 87 -10.38 4.19 -9.29
CA VAL A 87 -9.12 4.17 -8.53
C VAL A 87 -8.78 5.58 -8.01
N ARG A 88 -9.00 6.62 -8.83
CA ARG A 88 -8.81 8.02 -8.40
C ARG A 88 -9.62 8.39 -7.16
N SER A 89 -10.90 8.01 -7.10
CA SER A 89 -11.72 8.29 -5.91
C SER A 89 -11.26 7.49 -4.68
N LEU A 90 -10.76 6.26 -4.88
CA LEU A 90 -10.20 5.46 -3.79
C LEU A 90 -8.96 6.14 -3.20
N ILE A 91 -8.03 6.57 -4.06
CA ILE A 91 -6.79 7.24 -3.65
C ILE A 91 -7.09 8.59 -2.99
N GLU A 92 -8.01 9.40 -3.54
CA GLU A 92 -8.44 10.66 -2.91
C GLU A 92 -9.02 10.43 -1.51
N ASN A 93 -9.88 9.42 -1.34
CA ASN A 93 -10.43 9.07 -0.03
C ASN A 93 -9.33 8.64 0.95
N LEU A 94 -8.35 7.86 0.49
CA LEU A 94 -7.21 7.43 1.30
C LEU A 94 -6.36 8.63 1.74
N ILE A 95 -6.04 9.55 0.83
CA ILE A 95 -5.28 10.78 1.13
C ILE A 95 -6.03 11.63 2.16
N ARG A 96 -7.34 11.84 1.98
CA ARG A 96 -8.17 12.59 2.94
C ARG A 96 -8.21 11.94 4.31
N TYR A 97 -8.31 10.61 4.36
CA TYR A 97 -8.26 9.86 5.61
C TYR A 97 -6.91 10.00 6.30
N ALA A 98 -5.81 9.84 5.58
CA ALA A 98 -4.47 10.00 6.12
C ALA A 98 -4.23 11.44 6.67
N ALA A 99 -4.83 12.44 6.04
CA ALA A 99 -4.78 13.84 6.48
C ALA A 99 -5.78 14.19 7.61
N SER A 100 -6.63 13.25 8.03
CA SER A 100 -7.65 13.48 9.06
C SER A 100 -7.09 13.28 10.46
N SER A 101 -7.69 13.96 11.45
CA SER A 101 -7.34 13.79 12.87
C SER A 101 -7.63 12.38 13.38
N GLU A 102 -8.61 11.68 12.79
CA GLU A 102 -8.94 10.29 13.15
C GLU A 102 -7.77 9.32 12.86
N CYS A 103 -7.00 9.58 11.81
CA CYS A 103 -5.79 8.83 11.50
C CYS A 103 -4.67 9.15 12.49
N ALA A 104 -4.48 10.43 12.82
CA ALA A 104 -3.48 10.85 13.82
C ALA A 104 -3.71 10.22 15.19
N ASP A 105 -4.97 10.20 15.66
CA ASP A 105 -5.34 9.58 16.94
C ASP A 105 -5.12 8.05 16.93
N ALA A 106 -5.35 7.39 15.80
CA ALA A 106 -5.15 5.95 15.64
C ALA A 106 -3.66 5.56 15.71
N TRP A 107 -2.78 6.36 15.09
CA TRP A 107 -1.33 6.17 15.15
C TRP A 107 -0.76 6.51 16.53
N GLU A 108 -1.17 7.63 17.14
CA GLU A 108 -0.76 8.01 18.50
C GLU A 108 -1.20 6.99 19.57
N PHE A 109 -2.34 6.33 19.35
CA PHE A 109 -2.84 5.27 20.22
C PHE A 109 -2.10 3.94 20.01
N SER A 110 -1.71 3.64 18.77
CA SER A 110 -0.89 2.48 18.42
C SER A 110 0.50 2.53 19.08
N ASP A 111 1.17 3.69 19.02
CA ASP A 111 2.50 3.91 19.60
C ASP A 111 2.54 3.66 21.11
N LYS A 112 1.41 3.86 21.81
CA LYS A 112 1.29 3.66 23.26
C LYS A 112 0.97 2.22 23.67
N GLN A 113 0.41 1.39 22.77
CA GLN A 113 -0.18 0.09 23.12
C GLN A 113 0.43 -1.10 22.36
N GLY A 114 1.33 -0.87 21.43
CA GLY A 114 2.11 -1.91 20.76
C GLY A 114 1.43 -2.53 19.53
N ILE A 115 2.28 -3.03 18.64
CA ILE A 115 2.12 -3.54 17.26
C ILE A 115 0.74 -4.15 16.89
N ASN A 116 0.03 -4.81 17.81
CA ASN A 116 -1.28 -5.40 17.52
C ASN A 116 -2.40 -4.35 17.31
N VAL A 117 -2.29 -3.17 17.92
CA VAL A 117 -3.28 -2.09 17.76
C VAL A 117 -3.12 -1.36 16.42
N ALA A 118 -1.90 -1.27 15.88
CA ALA A 118 -1.60 -0.69 14.58
C ALA A 118 -2.37 -1.41 13.46
N LYS A 119 -2.31 -2.74 13.48
CA LYS A 119 -2.90 -3.64 12.49
C LYS A 119 -4.41 -3.44 12.35
N ASP A 120 -5.10 -3.49 13.48
CA ASP A 120 -6.55 -3.35 13.50
C ASP A 120 -6.93 -1.91 13.15
N SER A 121 -6.18 -0.91 13.60
CA SER A 121 -6.46 0.49 13.28
C SER A 121 -6.31 0.82 11.79
N LEU A 122 -5.25 0.34 11.12
CA LEU A 122 -5.05 0.52 9.68
C LEU A 122 -6.12 -0.19 8.87
N LYS A 123 -6.44 -1.43 9.22
CA LYS A 123 -7.48 -2.21 8.56
C LYS A 123 -8.85 -1.54 8.72
N GLU A 124 -9.19 -1.14 9.93
CA GLU A 124 -10.46 -0.50 10.26
C GLU A 124 -10.59 0.87 9.58
N GLY A 125 -9.52 1.65 9.57
CA GLY A 125 -9.43 2.92 8.85
C GLY A 125 -9.68 2.74 7.36
N PHE A 126 -8.94 1.82 6.72
CA PHE A 126 -9.13 1.54 5.30
C PHE A 126 -10.54 1.01 4.97
N LEU A 127 -11.05 0.06 5.77
CA LEU A 127 -12.41 -0.48 5.59
C LEU A 127 -13.49 0.59 5.80
N GLY A 128 -13.22 1.62 6.61
CA GLY A 128 -14.08 2.79 6.78
C GLY A 128 -14.25 3.63 5.51
N LEU A 129 -13.28 3.57 4.58
CA LEU A 129 -13.33 4.27 3.29
C LEU A 129 -14.23 3.57 2.27
N LEU A 130 -14.56 2.30 2.50
CA LEU A 130 -15.37 1.51 1.59
C LEU A 130 -16.87 1.67 1.89
N PRO A 131 -17.75 1.55 0.87
CA PRO A 131 -19.19 1.47 1.09
C PRO A 131 -19.55 0.39 2.11
N LYS A 132 -20.53 0.66 2.98
CA LYS A 132 -20.91 -0.25 4.09
C LYS A 132 -21.25 -1.68 3.65
N SER A 133 -21.87 -1.83 2.49
CA SER A 133 -22.19 -3.14 1.91
C SER A 133 -20.94 -3.97 1.59
N VAL A 134 -19.89 -3.30 1.12
CA VAL A 134 -18.62 -3.90 0.74
C VAL A 134 -17.75 -4.10 1.97
N SER A 135 -17.61 -3.10 2.84
CA SER A 135 -16.81 -3.23 4.06
C SER A 135 -17.30 -4.39 4.95
N THR A 136 -18.61 -4.66 5.01
CA THR A 136 -19.16 -5.81 5.74
C THR A 136 -18.76 -7.15 5.12
N LEU A 137 -18.70 -7.25 3.79
CA LEU A 137 -18.25 -8.46 3.09
C LEU A 137 -16.76 -8.69 3.34
N TYR A 138 -15.95 -7.64 3.21
CA TYR A 138 -14.50 -7.68 3.38
C TYR A 138 -14.05 -7.81 4.85
N ARG A 139 -14.92 -7.50 5.82
CA ARG A 139 -14.72 -7.86 7.24
C ARG A 139 -14.93 -9.34 7.50
N LYS A 140 -15.80 -10.00 6.72
CA LYS A 140 -16.17 -11.41 6.88
C LYS A 140 -15.33 -12.36 6.02
N SER A 141 -14.81 -11.88 4.89
CA SER A 141 -13.93 -12.66 4.03
C SER A 141 -12.47 -12.43 4.42
N GLU A 142 -11.71 -13.51 4.52
CA GLU A 142 -10.23 -13.45 4.52
C GLU A 142 -9.67 -12.99 3.16
N GLY A 143 -10.53 -12.62 2.19
CA GLY A 143 -10.15 -12.06 0.89
C GLY A 143 -9.53 -10.66 0.97
N PHE A 144 -9.78 -9.93 2.07
CA PHE A 144 -8.94 -8.82 2.55
C PHE A 144 -8.03 -9.34 3.66
N ALA A 145 -7.13 -10.24 3.29
CA ALA A 145 -6.17 -10.70 4.26
C ALA A 145 -5.23 -9.51 4.52
N VAL A 146 -5.36 -8.90 5.69
CA VAL A 146 -4.20 -8.32 6.35
C VAL A 146 -3.26 -9.48 6.55
N ARG A 147 -2.35 -9.65 5.60
CA ARG A 147 -1.40 -10.75 5.62
C ARG A 147 -0.27 -10.28 6.51
N LYS A 148 0.13 -11.17 7.42
CA LYS A 148 1.48 -11.09 7.94
C LYS A 148 2.35 -11.46 6.76
N ILE A 149 2.93 -10.45 6.15
CA ILE A 149 3.87 -10.61 5.06
C ILE A 149 5.22 -10.96 5.65
#